data_AF-A0A2M7FPW1-F1
#
_entry.id   AF-A0A2M7FPW1-F1
#
_cell.length_a   1.000
_cell.length_b   1.000
_cell.length_c   1.000
_cell.angle_alpha   90.00
_cell.angle_beta   90.00
_cell.angle_gamma   90.00
#
_symmetry.space_group_name_H-M   'P 1'
#
loop_
_entity.id
_entity.type
_entity.pdbx_description
1 polymer ?
#
loop_
_entity_poly.entity_id
_entity_poly.type
_entity_poly.pdbx_seq_one_letter_code
_entity_poly.pdbx_strand_id
1 'polypeptide(L)'
;MISCTIWKSNSHIVLYTKIETLNLVREDPAGVLANNPQGIIIDEIQRYPEMMSSIQAHVDETGKMGKVIISGSQNLLISEKISQSLVGRVAYCQLYPLSLNELKRVTF
;
A
#
# COMPACT_ATOMS: atom_id res chain seq x y z
N MET A 1 3.61 -7.03 -9.60
CA MET A 1 4.36 -5.76 -9.43
C MET A 1 3.34 -4.64 -9.63
N ILE A 2 2.76 -4.16 -8.53
CA ILE A 2 1.62 -3.23 -8.54
C ILE A 2 2.19 -1.81 -8.41
N SER A 3 2.04 -0.96 -9.43
CA SER A 3 2.31 0.47 -9.33
C SER A 3 0.99 1.22 -9.20
N CYS A 4 0.77 1.65 -7.97
CA CYS A 4 0.53 3.02 -7.57
C CYS A 4 0.13 4.00 -8.69
N THR A 5 -1.14 4.43 -8.65
CA THR A 5 -1.56 5.68 -9.27
C THR A 5 -0.83 6.84 -8.60
N ILE A 6 -0.04 7.58 -9.36
CA ILE A 6 0.62 8.81 -8.91
C ILE A 6 -0.48 9.84 -8.60
N TRP A 7 -0.76 10.03 -7.30
CA TRP A 7 -1.58 11.14 -6.82
C TRP A 7 -0.69 12.38 -6.68
N LYS A 8 -0.97 13.41 -7.49
CA LYS A 8 -0.37 14.75 -7.31
C LYS A 8 -1.11 15.46 -6.18
N SER A 9 -0.60 15.34 -4.97
CA SER A 9 -0.85 16.32 -3.91
C SER A 9 0.44 16.53 -3.14
N ASN A 10 0.74 17.77 -2.76
CA ASN A 10 1.93 18.26 -2.06
C ASN A 10 2.09 17.71 -0.62
N SER A 11 1.76 16.45 -0.39
CA SER A 11 1.73 15.82 0.92
C SER A 11 2.92 14.88 1.03
N HIS A 12 3.76 15.04 2.06
CA HIS A 12 4.88 14.12 2.31
C HIS A 12 4.33 12.71 2.54
N ILE A 13 4.53 11.80 1.57
CA ILE A 13 4.12 10.40 1.65
C ILE A 13 5.33 9.59 2.09
N VAL A 14 5.18 8.82 3.15
CA VAL A 14 6.25 7.94 3.65
C VAL A 14 6.16 6.59 2.94
N LEU A 15 7.29 6.18 2.38
CA LEU A 15 7.48 4.89 1.72
C LEU A 15 8.20 3.94 2.67
N TYR A 16 7.56 2.82 2.94
CA TYR A 16 8.06 1.83 3.87
C TYR A 16 8.66 0.64 3.11
N THR A 17 10.00 0.59 3.04
CA THR A 17 10.76 -0.42 2.26
C THR A 17 11.87 -1.12 3.06
N LYS A 18 12.18 -0.69 4.28
CA LYS A 18 13.34 -1.18 5.06
C LYS A 18 12.97 -2.17 6.17
N ILE A 19 13.93 -3.03 6.53
CA ILE A 19 13.83 -3.98 7.64
C ILE A 19 13.58 -3.27 8.99
N GLU A 20 14.16 -2.09 9.20
CA GLU A 20 13.94 -1.28 10.43
C GLU A 20 12.47 -0.87 10.62
N THR A 21 11.75 -0.69 9.51
CA THR A 21 10.30 -0.42 9.53
C THR A 21 9.50 -1.63 10.02
N LEU A 22 10.01 -2.84 9.80
CA LEU A 22 9.31 -4.09 10.09
C LEU A 22 9.08 -4.27 11.59
N ASN A 23 10.01 -3.83 12.43
CA ASN A 23 9.80 -3.84 13.88
C ASN A 23 8.75 -2.81 14.30
N LEU A 24 8.81 -1.59 13.76
CA LEU A 24 7.84 -0.53 14.06
C LEU A 24 6.41 -0.96 13.68
N VAL A 25 6.26 -1.57 12.51
CA VAL A 25 4.97 -2.07 12.00
C VAL A 25 4.45 -3.24 12.84
N ARG A 26 5.33 -4.11 13.34
CA ARG A 26 4.95 -5.22 14.21
C ARG A 26 4.56 -4.77 15.61
N GLU A 27 5.24 -3.76 16.13
CA GLU A 27 5.01 -3.24 17.49
C GLU A 27 3.76 -2.38 17.56
N ASP A 28 3.57 -1.46 16.59
CA ASP A 28 2.42 -0.57 16.55
C ASP A 28 1.97 -0.21 15.12
N PRO A 29 1.22 -1.12 14.45
CA PRO A 29 0.73 -0.89 13.09
C PRO A 29 -0.29 0.27 13.03
N ALA A 30 -1.03 0.54 14.10
CA ALA A 30 -1.99 1.65 14.17
C ALA A 30 -1.27 3.00 14.29
N GLY A 31 -0.24 3.08 15.12
CA GLY A 31 0.61 4.26 15.27
C GLY A 31 1.29 4.66 13.96
N VAL A 32 1.71 3.68 13.15
CA VAL A 32 2.25 3.95 11.80
C VAL A 32 1.23 4.70 10.93
N LEU A 33 -0.05 4.32 10.96
CA LEU A 33 -1.10 5.03 10.20
C LEU A 33 -1.41 6.40 10.81
N ALA A 34 -1.47 6.51 12.14
CA ALA A 34 -1.73 7.76 12.84
C ALA A 34 -0.64 8.81 12.62
N ASN A 35 0.62 8.38 12.56
CA ASN A 35 1.79 9.24 12.31
C ASN A 35 1.88 9.73 10.85
N ASN A 36 1.08 9.14 9.94
CA ASN A 36 1.05 9.49 8.52
C ASN A 36 -0.35 9.97 8.07
N PRO A 37 -0.89 11.06 8.66
CA PRO A 37 -2.26 11.49 8.40
C PRO A 37 -2.51 11.95 6.96
N GLN A 38 -1.44 12.29 6.24
CA GLN A 38 -1.45 12.73 4.85
C GLN A 38 -1.50 11.58 3.84
N GLY A 39 -1.17 10.38 4.29
CA GLY A 39 -1.16 9.18 3.47
C GLY A 39 0.18 8.46 3.49
N ILE A 40 0.11 7.17 3.15
CA ILE A 40 1.18 6.21 3.32
C ILE A 40 1.19 5.25 2.12
N ILE A 41 2.39 4.96 1.61
CA ILE A 41 2.61 3.90 0.63
C ILE A 41 3.36 2.76 1.32
N ILE A 42 2.76 1.58 1.31
CA ILE A 42 3.34 0.36 1.86
C ILE A 42 3.68 -0.55 0.69
N ASP A 43 4.97 -0.77 0.49
CA ASP A 43 5.44 -1.68 -0.54
C ASP A 43 5.60 -3.10 0.00
N GLU A 44 5.41 -4.09 -0.87
CA GLU A 44 5.42 -5.51 -0.55
C GLU A 44 4.61 -5.84 0.71
N ILE A 45 3.35 -5.40 0.74
CA ILE A 45 2.45 -5.49 1.89
C ILE A 45 2.31 -6.91 2.46
N GLN A 46 2.54 -7.95 1.66
CA GLN A 46 2.58 -9.33 2.11
C GLN A 46 3.69 -9.62 3.16
N ARG A 47 4.66 -8.73 3.32
CA ARG A 47 5.67 -8.78 4.39
C ARG A 47 5.13 -8.32 5.75
N TYR A 48 4.01 -7.61 5.75
CA TYR A 48 3.40 -6.96 6.93
C TYR A 48 1.91 -7.32 7.07
N PRO A 49 1.54 -8.61 7.20
CA PRO A 49 0.14 -9.01 7.30
C PRO A 49 -0.60 -8.36 8.48
N GLU A 50 0.10 -8.01 9.56
CA GLU A 50 -0.42 -7.27 10.72
C GLU A 50 -1.03 -5.91 10.37
N MET A 51 -0.56 -5.24 9.31
CA MET A 51 -1.09 -3.94 8.88
C MET A 51 -2.52 -4.02 8.37
N MET A 52 -2.98 -5.20 7.92
CA MET A 52 -4.28 -5.35 7.27
C MET A 52 -5.44 -4.92 8.16
N SER A 53 -5.46 -5.42 9.39
CA SER A 53 -6.51 -5.08 10.36
C SER A 53 -6.47 -3.60 10.73
N SER A 54 -5.28 -3.03 10.88
CA SER A 54 -5.10 -1.62 11.20
C SER A 54 -5.52 -0.70 10.06
N ILE A 55 -5.22 -1.07 8.80
CA ILE A 55 -5.66 -0.32 7.62
C ILE A 55 -7.19 -0.34 7.54
N GLN A 56 -7.81 -1.51 7.74
CA GLN A 56 -9.27 -1.62 7.74
C GLN A 56 -9.90 -0.71 8.80
N ALA A 57 -9.45 -0.81 10.06
CA ALA A 57 -9.94 0.02 11.15
C ALA A 57 -9.76 1.52 10.85
N HIS A 58 -8.58 1.93 10.37
CA HIS A 58 -8.30 3.31 10.01
C HIS A 58 -9.19 3.85 8.89
N VAL A 59 -9.45 3.03 7.86
CA VAL A 59 -10.31 3.38 6.73
C VAL A 59 -11.77 3.49 7.17
N ASP A 60 -12.23 2.56 8.03
CA ASP A 60 -13.57 2.56 8.61
C ASP A 60 -13.79 3.78 9.55
N GLU A 61 -12.81 4.12 10.39
CA GLU A 61 -12.86 5.26 11.31
C GLU A 61 -12.80 6.61 10.59
N THR A 62 -11.92 6.75 9.61
CA THR A 62 -11.71 8.04 8.93
C THR A 62 -12.71 8.30 7.82
N GLY A 63 -13.29 7.24 7.23
CA GLY A 63 -14.12 7.31 6.03
C GLY A 63 -13.40 7.84 4.79
N LYS A 64 -12.07 8.01 4.84
CA LYS A 64 -11.27 8.64 3.78
C LYS A 64 -10.52 7.60 2.96
N MET A 65 -11.04 7.31 1.78
CA MET A 65 -10.37 6.42 0.82
C MET A 65 -9.14 7.10 0.19
N GLY A 66 -8.18 6.30 -0.28
CA GLY A 66 -7.01 6.78 -1.03
C GLY A 66 -5.86 7.31 -0.18
N LYS A 67 -5.95 7.25 1.15
CA LYS A 67 -4.84 7.59 2.06
C LYS A 67 -3.80 6.49 2.19
N VAL A 68 -4.19 5.25 1.95
CA VAL A 68 -3.30 4.09 2.04
C VAL A 68 -3.17 3.49 0.66
N ILE A 69 -1.93 3.39 0.18
CA ILE A 69 -1.60 2.69 -1.05
C ILE A 69 -0.76 1.48 -0.67
N ILE A 70 -1.15 0.32 -1.18
CA ILE A 70 -0.44 -0.93 -0.98
C ILE A 70 0.09 -1.46 -2.31
N SER A 71 1.33 -1.92 -2.31
CA SER A 71 1.95 -2.63 -3.42
C SER A 71 2.30 -4.06 -2.99
N GLY A 72 2.30 -4.96 -3.98
CA GLY A 72 2.73 -6.33 -3.83
C GLY A 72 3.20 -6.89 -5.17
N SER A 73 4.35 -7.56 -5.18
CA SER A 73 4.80 -8.32 -6.33
C SER A 73 4.06 -9.66 -6.47
N GLN A 74 3.60 -10.22 -5.34
CA GLN A 74 2.81 -11.45 -5.27
C GLN A 74 1.32 -11.18 -5.46
N ASN A 75 0.57 -12.20 -5.86
CA ASN A 75 -0.87 -12.08 -6.04
C ASN A 75 -1.56 -11.97 -4.67
N LEU A 76 -1.78 -10.74 -4.21
CA LEU A 76 -2.41 -10.41 -2.93
C LEU A 76 -3.79 -11.07 -2.76
N LEU A 77 -4.47 -11.34 -3.89
CA LEU A 77 -5.78 -11.98 -3.95
C LEU A 77 -5.76 -13.45 -3.51
N ILE A 78 -4.61 -14.13 -3.56
CA ILE A 78 -4.50 -15.55 -3.18
C ILE A 78 -4.55 -15.74 -1.65
N SER A 79 -4.27 -14.70 -0.88
CA SER A 79 -4.46 -14.76 0.57
C SER A 79 -5.93 -14.45 0.89
N GLU A 80 -6.76 -15.50 1.01
CA GLU A 80 -8.20 -15.39 1.32
C GLU A 80 -8.49 -14.46 2.50
N LYS A 81 -7.60 -14.47 3.52
CA LYS A 81 -7.68 -13.58 4.68
C LYS A 81 -7.54 -12.08 4.33
N ILE A 82 -6.70 -11.74 3.36
CA ILE A 82 -6.43 -10.35 2.93
C ILE A 82 -7.59 -9.83 2.07
N SER A 83 -8.13 -10.69 1.22
CA SER A 83 -9.23 -10.31 0.35
C SER A 83 -10.47 -9.96 1.17
N GLN A 84 -10.83 -10.77 2.17
CA GLN A 84 -12.03 -10.55 2.99
C GLN A 84 -12.01 -9.28 3.85
N SER A 85 -10.87 -8.90 4.42
CA SER A 85 -10.76 -7.68 5.24
C SER A 85 -10.93 -6.40 4.41
N LEU A 86 -10.50 -6.42 3.14
CA LEU A 86 -10.46 -5.24 2.27
C LEU A 86 -11.63 -5.14 1.27
N VAL A 87 -12.55 -6.11 1.24
CA VAL A 87 -13.72 -6.10 0.34
C VAL A 87 -14.50 -4.80 0.47
N GLY A 88 -14.75 -4.14 -0.67
CA GLY A 88 -15.55 -2.91 -0.74
C GLY A 88 -14.84 -1.63 -0.28
N ARG A 89 -13.61 -1.73 0.25
CA ARG A 89 -12.81 -0.60 0.78
C ARG A 89 -11.50 -0.37 0.03
N VAL A 90 -11.23 -1.18 -0.99
CA VAL A 90 -10.01 -1.10 -1.81
C VAL A 90 -10.37 -1.00 -3.29
N ALA A 91 -9.60 -0.17 -3.99
CA ALA A 91 -9.54 -0.17 -5.45
C ALA A 91 -8.29 -0.94 -5.89
N TYR A 92 -8.47 -1.88 -6.81
CA TYR A 92 -7.37 -2.66 -7.36
C TYR A 92 -6.84 -2.02 -8.64
N CYS A 93 -5.53 -1.77 -8.68
CA CYS A 93 -4.83 -1.35 -9.89
C CYS A 93 -3.81 -2.43 -10.25
N GLN A 94 -4.04 -3.13 -11.36
CA GLN A 94 -3.08 -4.07 -11.90
C GLN A 94 -2.22 -3.35 -12.94
N LEU A 95 -0.91 -3.35 -12.74
CA LEU A 95 -0.01 -2.96 -13.81
C LEU A 95 0.31 -4.12 -14.73
N TYR A 96 0.45 -3.77 -16.00
CA TYR A 96 1.08 -4.60 -17.00
C TYR A 96 2.58 -4.30 -17.11
N PRO A 97 3.36 -5.20 -17.72
CA PRO A 97 4.71 -4.90 -18.14
C PRO A 97 4.76 -3.63 -18.99
N LEU A 98 5.91 -2.96 -18.99
CA LEU A 98 6.14 -1.78 -19.81
C LEU A 98 5.83 -2.10 -21.28
N SER A 99 5.07 -1.21 -21.91
CA SER A 99 4.87 -1.26 -23.36
C SER A 99 6.17 -1.00 -24.11
N LEU A 100 6.25 -1.44 -25.36
CA LEU A 100 7.40 -1.18 -26.23
C LEU A 100 7.71 0.32 -26.38
N ASN A 101 6.69 1.18 -26.30
CA ASN A 101 6.88 2.63 -26.35
C ASN A 101 7.42 3.21 -25.03
N GLU A 102 7.09 2.62 -23.89
CA GLU A 102 7.66 3.02 -22.59
C GLU A 102 9.11 2.58 -22.47
N LEU A 103 9.44 1.38 -22.94
CA LEU A 103 10.82 0.88 -22.99
C LEU A 103 11.77 1.82 -23.74
N LYS A 104 11.32 2.48 -24.83
CA LYS A 104 12.12 3.47 -25.56
C LYS A 104 12.46 4.72 -24.73
N ARG A 105 11.68 5.01 -23.68
CA ARG A 105 11.89 6.16 -22.79
C ARG A 105 12.73 5.81 -21.57
N VAL A 106 12.94 4.51 -21.30
CA VAL A 106 13.79 4.03 -20.21
C VAL A 106 15.23 3.96 -20.74
N THR A 107 16.08 4.87 -20.29
CA THR A 107 17.53 4.80 -20.51
C THR A 107 18.15 4.01 -19.35
N PHE A 108 18.91 2.96 -19.65
CA PHE A 108 19.59 2.11 -18.67
C PHE A 108 21.00 2.64 -18.37
#